data_AF-A0A7Z9BKP9-F1
#
_entry.id   AF-A0A7Z9BKP9-F1
#
_cell.length_a   1.000
_cell.length_b   1.000
_cell.length_c   1.000
_cell.angle_alpha   90.00
_cell.angle_beta   90.00
_cell.angle_gamma   90.00
#
_symmetry.space_group_name_H-M   'P 1'
#
loop_
_entity.id
_entity.type
_entity.pdbx_description
1 polymer ?
#
loop_
_entity_poly.entity_id
_entity_poly.type
_entity_poly.pdbx_seq_one_letter_code
_entity_poly.pdbx_strand_id
1 'polypeptide(L)'
;MTISTLDAAVSILEKWLIANAPPKAVYLHFSPKELQEELGFSPSTFWYAMYKLREENRVNFYEPWLFLVFSYTFTNNKQENL
;
A
#
# COMPACT_ATOMS: atom_id res chain seq x y z
N MET A 1 5.26 21.63 8.26
CA MET A 1 4.15 20.72 7.91
C MET A 1 4.36 19.42 8.66
N THR A 2 3.53 19.13 9.66
CA THR A 2 3.45 17.81 10.29
C THR A 2 2.72 16.88 9.31
N ILE A 3 3.41 15.87 8.78
CA ILE A 3 2.75 14.80 8.02
C ILE A 3 1.78 14.11 8.97
N SER A 4 0.52 13.93 8.57
CA SER A 4 -0.44 13.19 9.39
C SER A 4 0.07 11.77 9.59
N THR A 5 -0.15 11.18 10.77
CA THR A 5 0.27 9.81 11.06
C THR A 5 -0.31 8.79 10.07
N LEU A 6 -1.44 9.11 9.44
CA LEU A 6 -2.09 8.29 8.43
C LEU A 6 -1.41 8.39 7.06
N ASP A 7 -0.99 9.57 6.61
CA ASP A 7 -0.26 9.73 5.33
C ASP A 7 1.13 9.09 5.39
N ALA A 8 1.76 9.14 6.58
CA ALA A 8 3.00 8.40 6.83
C ALA A 8 2.78 6.88 6.71
N ALA A 9 1.67 6.36 7.25
CA ALA A 9 1.34 4.93 7.14
C ALA A 9 1.10 4.48 5.69
N VAL A 10 0.39 5.29 4.89
CA VAL A 10 0.22 5.06 3.44
C VAL A 10 1.57 4.96 2.76
N SER A 11 2.46 5.91 3.03
CA SER A 11 3.79 5.96 2.40
C SER A 11 4.69 4.79 2.79
N ILE A 12 4.60 4.31 4.04
CA ILE A 12 5.37 3.16 4.53
C ILE A 12 4.86 1.87 3.85
N LEU A 13 3.54 1.68 3.82
CA LEU A 13 2.94 0.52 3.18
C LEU A 13 3.22 0.48 1.67
N GLU A 14 3.11 1.63 0.99
CA GLU A 14 3.49 1.79 -0.41
C GLU A 14 4.93 1.32 -0.67
N LYS A 15 5.89 1.77 0.14
CA LYS A 15 7.29 1.35 -0.01
C LYS A 15 7.47 -0.15 0.20
N TRP A 16 6.80 -0.72 1.20
CA TRP A 16 6.85 -2.16 1.44
C TRP A 16 6.29 -2.94 0.25
N LEU A 17 5.15 -2.52 -0.31
CA LEU A 17 4.55 -3.15 -1.49
C LEU A 17 5.48 -3.06 -2.70
N ILE A 18 6.10 -1.91 -2.97
CA ILE A 18 7.05 -1.73 -4.08
C ILE A 18 8.30 -2.62 -3.89
N ALA A 19 8.83 -2.72 -2.67
CA ALA A 19 9.99 -3.56 -2.39
C ALA A 19 9.71 -5.05 -2.65
N ASN A 20 8.46 -5.47 -2.50
CA ASN A 20 8.02 -6.86 -2.66
C ASN A 20 7.32 -7.13 -4.02
N ALA A 21 7.01 -6.09 -4.80
CA ALA A 21 6.36 -6.18 -6.10
C ALA A 21 7.30 -5.71 -7.23
N PRO A 22 7.77 -6.60 -8.12
CA PRO A 22 8.51 -6.16 -9.32
C PRO A 22 7.67 -5.17 -10.14
N PRO A 23 8.27 -4.33 -11.00
CA PRO A 23 7.59 -3.24 -11.75
C PRO A 23 6.61 -3.76 -12.82
N LYS A 24 5.48 -4.32 -12.38
CA LYS A 24 4.37 -4.91 -13.13
C LYS A 24 3.20 -5.19 -12.17
N ALA A 25 2.01 -5.46 -12.71
CA ALA A 25 0.91 -5.98 -11.91
C ALA A 25 1.28 -7.37 -11.35
N VAL A 26 1.23 -7.54 -10.03
CA VAL A 26 1.59 -8.80 -9.37
C VAL A 26 0.64 -9.12 -8.23
N TYR A 27 0.34 -10.40 -8.06
CA TYR A 27 -0.35 -10.90 -6.89
C TYR A 27 0.64 -11.11 -5.75
N LEU A 28 0.42 -10.42 -4.64
CA LEU A 28 1.11 -10.68 -3.38
C LEU A 28 0.19 -11.45 -2.44
N HIS A 29 0.74 -12.49 -1.83
CA HIS A 29 0.10 -13.24 -0.77
C HIS A 29 0.69 -12.81 0.58
N PHE A 30 -0.14 -12.23 1.45
CA PHE A 30 0.27 -11.89 2.81
C PHE A 30 -0.92 -11.84 3.76
N SER A 31 -0.67 -12.15 5.04
CA SER A 31 -1.64 -11.95 6.11
C SER A 31 -1.72 -10.46 6.49
N PRO A 32 -2.89 -9.81 6.41
CA PRO A 32 -3.07 -8.43 6.89
C PRO A 32 -2.72 -8.24 8.37
N LYS A 33 -2.86 -9.30 9.18
CA LYS A 33 -2.52 -9.28 10.60
C LYS A 33 -1.01 -9.30 10.80
N GLU A 34 -0.30 -10.18 10.11
CA GLU A 34 1.16 -10.27 10.27
C GLU A 34 1.82 -9.01 9.71
N LEU A 35 1.36 -8.51 8.56
CA LEU A 35 1.92 -7.30 7.97
C LEU A 35 1.63 -6.04 8.80
N GLN A 36 0.43 -5.89 9.40
CA GLN A 36 0.20 -4.75 10.29
C GLN A 36 1.09 -4.80 11.53
N GLU A 37 1.34 -5.98 12.08
CA GLU A 37 2.21 -6.16 13.26
C GLU A 37 3.67 -5.87 12.88
N GLU A 38 4.13 -6.35 11.71
CA GLU A 38 5.46 -6.05 11.15
C GLU A 38 5.67 -4.54 10.96
N LEU A 39 4.67 -3.83 10.45
CA LEU A 39 4.74 -2.38 10.20
C LEU A 39 4.44 -1.54 11.45
N GLY A 40 4.10 -2.16 12.59
CA GLY A 40 3.75 -1.47 13.83
C GLY A 40 2.46 -0.64 13.73
N PHE A 41 1.53 -1.05 12.85
CA PHE A 41 0.25 -0.36 12.64
C PHE A 41 -0.84 -0.92 13.54
N SER A 42 -1.73 -0.04 14.00
CA SER A 42 -3.03 -0.48 14.49
C SER A 42 -3.86 -1.07 13.33
N PRO A 43 -4.84 -1.94 13.60
CA PRO A 43 -5.74 -2.46 12.56
C PRO A 43 -6.37 -1.33 11.72
N SER A 44 -6.84 -0.26 12.37
CA SER A 44 -7.48 0.88 11.71
C SER A 44 -6.52 1.65 10.80
N THR A 45 -5.27 1.84 11.25
CA THR A 45 -4.23 2.51 10.47
C THR A 45 -3.85 1.69 9.23
N PHE A 46 -3.69 0.38 9.40
CA PHE A 46 -3.36 -0.52 8.30
C PHE A 46 -4.45 -0.53 7.23
N TRP A 47 -5.72 -0.69 7.64
CA TRP A 47 -6.83 -0.71 6.69
C TRP A 47 -7.06 0.64 6.03
N TYR A 48 -6.89 1.76 6.76
CA TYR A 48 -6.88 3.09 6.15
C TYR A 48 -5.87 3.18 5.01
N ALA A 49 -4.63 2.75 5.25
CA ALA A 49 -3.58 2.78 4.24
C ALA A 49 -3.89 1.88 3.04
N MET A 50 -4.37 0.65 3.28
CA MET A 50 -4.79 -0.28 2.22
C MET A 50 -5.93 0.28 1.36
N TYR A 51 -6.97 0.86 1.98
CA TYR A 51 -8.09 1.47 1.25
C TYR A 51 -7.64 2.70 0.47
N LYS A 52 -6.77 3.53 1.05
CA LYS A 52 -6.24 4.72 0.36
C LYS A 52 -5.46 4.34 -0.90
N LEU A 53 -4.58 3.35 -0.79
CA LEU A 53 -3.86 2.82 -1.95
C LEU A 53 -4.79 2.18 -2.98
N ARG A 54 -5.92 1.61 -2.55
CA ARG A 54 -6.95 1.08 -3.46
C ARG A 54 -7.68 2.18 -4.22
N GLU A 55 -8.07 3.26 -3.54
CA GLU A 55 -8.67 4.44 -4.20
C GLU A 55 -7.74 5.03 -5.25
N GLU A 56 -6.43 4.97 -5.00
CA GLU A 56 -5.38 5.42 -5.92
C GLU A 56 -5.06 4.41 -7.05
N ASN A 57 -5.81 3.30 -7.15
CA ASN A 57 -5.57 2.20 -8.09
C ASN A 57 -4.15 1.61 -8.00
N ARG A 58 -3.56 1.61 -6.81
CA ARG A 58 -2.24 1.04 -6.52
C ARG A 58 -2.33 -0.40 -6.03
N VAL A 59 -3.44 -0.75 -5.36
CA VAL A 59 -3.73 -2.13 -4.92
C VAL A 59 -5.20 -2.49 -5.19
N ASN A 60 -5.50 -3.78 -5.31
CA ASN A 60 -6.87 -4.30 -5.32
C ASN A 60 -6.97 -5.59 -4.49
N PHE A 61 -8.14 -5.86 -3.92
CA PHE A 61 -8.36 -6.97 -2.99
C PHE A 61 -9.15 -8.05 -3.73
N TYR A 62 -8.56 -9.24 -3.90
CA TYR A 62 -9.19 -10.32 -4.68
C TYR A 62 -9.80 -11.39 -3.78
N GLU A 63 -8.98 -11.94 -2.88
CA GLU A 63 -9.38 -13.00 -1.94
C GLU A 63 -8.78 -12.68 -0.57
N PRO A 64 -9.20 -13.36 0.51
CA PRO A 64 -8.50 -13.30 1.77
C PRO A 64 -7.00 -13.56 1.54
N TRP A 65 -6.17 -12.59 1.92
CA TRP A 65 -4.71 -12.65 1.83
C TRP A 65 -4.13 -12.56 0.42
N LEU A 66 -4.95 -12.32 -0.62
CA LEU A 66 -4.52 -12.14 -2.01
C LEU A 66 -4.77 -10.71 -2.50
N PHE A 67 -3.68 -10.01 -2.79
CA PHE A 67 -3.70 -8.60 -3.17
C PHE A 67 -3.03 -8.40 -4.53
N LEU A 68 -3.72 -7.76 -5.47
CA LEU A 68 -3.12 -7.34 -6.73
C LEU A 68 -2.47 -5.98 -6.52
N VAL A 69 -1.17 -5.88 -6.75
CA VAL A 69 -0.38 -4.65 -6.61
C VAL A 69 0.02 -4.15 -7.99
N PHE A 70 -0.27 -2.87 -8.28
CA PHE A 70 0.07 -2.21 -9.54
C PHE A 70 1.34 -1.37 -9.36
N SER A 71 2.52 -2.00 -9.24
CA SER A 71 3.78 -1.31 -8.91
C SER A 71 4.22 -0.21 -9.90
N TYR A 72 3.70 -0.20 -11.13
CA TYR A 72 3.96 0.83 -12.14
C TYR A 72 3.18 2.14 -11.92
N THR A 73 2.12 2.15 -11.10
CA THR A 73 1.33 3.37 -10.83
C THR A 73 1.92 4.23 -9.74
N PHE A 74 2.90 3.72 -8.98
CA PHE A 74 3.54 4.45 -7.89
C PHE A 74 4.49 5.57 -8.37
N THR A 75 5.01 5.49 -9.60
CA THR A 75 5.91 6.51 -10.19
C THR A 75 5.19 7.63 -10.94
N ASN A 76 4.00 7.40 -11.49
CA ASN A 76 3.35 8.37 -12.41
C ASN A 76 2.59 9.50 -11.70
N ASN A 77 2.02 9.27 -10.51
CA ASN A 77 1.23 10.30 -9.80
C ASN A 77 2.06 11.40 -9.12
N LYS A 78 3.40 11.29 -9.09
CA LYS A 78 4.29 12.35 -8.57
C LYS A 78 4.76 13.34 -9.63
N GLN A 79 4.61 13.04 -10.91
CA GLN A 79 5.01 13.95 -11.99
C GLN A 79 3.89 14.88 -12.48
N GLU A 80 2.61 14.56 -12.22
CA GLU A 80 1.48 15.42 -12.64
C GLU A 80 1.19 16.60 -11.68
N ASN A 81 1.98 16.78 -10.61
CA ASN A 81 1.83 17.86 -9.63
C ASN A 81 3.06 18.79 -9.52
N LEU A 82 3.90 18.87 -10.56
CA LEU A 82 4.99 19.85 -10.69
C LEU A 82 4.81 20.74 -11.91
#